data_AF-A0A7Y7E5S8-F1
#
_entry.id   AF-A0A7Y7E5S8-F1
#
_cell.length_a   1.000
_cell.length_b   1.000
_cell.length_c   1.000
_cell.angle_alpha   90.00
_cell.angle_beta   90.00
_cell.angle_gamma   90.00
#
_symmetry.space_group_name_H-M   'P 1'
#
loop_
_entity.id
_entity.type
_entity.pdbx_description
1 polymer ?
#
loop_
_entity_poly.entity_id
_entity_poly.type
_entity_poly.pdbx_seq_one_letter_code
_entity_poly.pdbx_strand_id
1 'polypeptide(L)'
;MIRGVREKHGKSPKYWVGVPGKDGKTDWIRLKDTYAFSDQAREGDPIALYSWKGKIRGVVTGDISYRTADTPLRSWGTALGWATGLFSTGLAVLCCGVWWRLRGATHGRSSPWQISVISLAGILPGICVGVWVPIFPDSVGAALRGAGAAFAVVLLGALCCWMYFSRKERQQGDDIAITPRPGPAEQVINVFLPYEPEYSGKAHLVVQADGLAMSPDPTGRVARRPLPDGLTLVKVRHQLRTDPGPHISAGRSFHQYYIAECRAGERTLLFAGKKADLERLAGALSTTHRASANI
;
A
#
# COMPACT_ATOMS: atom_id res chain seq x y z
N MET A 1 -4.76 -32.88 52.27
CA MET A 1 -4.76 -34.23 51.67
C MET A 1 -5.45 -34.13 50.33
N ILE A 2 -4.77 -34.48 49.24
CA ILE A 2 -5.34 -34.45 47.90
C ILE A 2 -6.20 -35.70 47.71
N ARG A 3 -7.49 -35.52 47.44
CA ARG A 3 -8.32 -36.58 46.90
C ARG A 3 -8.53 -36.31 45.41
N GLY A 4 -7.92 -37.13 44.56
CA GLY A 4 -8.16 -37.10 43.12
C GLY A 4 -9.45 -37.85 42.79
N VAL A 5 -10.45 -37.17 42.24
CA VAL A 5 -11.69 -37.82 41.78
C VAL A 5 -11.76 -37.74 40.27
N ARG A 6 -11.81 -38.91 39.63
CA ARG A 6 -12.06 -39.05 38.20
C ARG A 6 -13.56 -39.19 37.96
N GLU A 7 -14.16 -38.16 37.40
CA GLU A 7 -15.56 -38.18 37.00
C GLU A 7 -15.66 -38.57 35.52
N LYS A 8 -16.30 -39.70 35.22
CA LYS A 8 -16.58 -40.14 33.85
C LYS A 8 -17.95 -39.60 33.41
N HIS A 9 -18.01 -38.32 33.05
CA HIS A 9 -19.22 -37.74 32.46
C HIS A 9 -18.90 -37.05 31.14
N GLY A 10 -19.30 -37.66 30.02
CA GLY A 10 -19.05 -37.20 28.64
C GLY A 10 -17.85 -37.87 27.95
N LYS A 11 -17.44 -37.33 26.78
CA LYS A 11 -16.37 -37.89 25.93
C LYS A 11 -14.95 -37.77 26.50
N SER A 12 -14.75 -37.01 27.58
CA SER A 12 -13.43 -36.81 28.19
C SER A 12 -13.51 -36.89 29.71
N PRO A 13 -12.57 -37.60 30.38
CA PRO A 13 -12.55 -37.67 31.84
C PRO A 13 -12.35 -36.28 32.43
N LYS A 14 -12.98 -35.98 33.58
CA LYS A 14 -12.70 -34.77 34.34
C LYS A 14 -11.95 -35.14 35.61
N TYR A 15 -10.91 -34.39 35.93
CA TYR A 15 -10.13 -34.57 37.15
C TYR A 15 -10.37 -33.42 38.10
N TRP A 16 -10.64 -33.76 39.34
CA TRP A 16 -10.86 -32.83 40.43
C TRP A 16 -9.82 -33.06 41.53
N VAL A 17 -9.31 -31.97 42.09
CA VAL A 17 -8.39 -31.96 43.23
C VAL A 17 -9.15 -31.39 44.42
N GLY A 18 -9.36 -32.20 45.45
CA GLY A 18 -9.88 -31.72 46.72
C GLY A 18 -8.78 -31.04 47.54
N VAL A 19 -9.00 -29.78 47.92
CA VAL A 19 -8.12 -29.03 48.82
C VAL A 19 -8.88 -28.74 50.11
N PRO A 20 -8.34 -29.11 51.28
CA PRO A 20 -8.97 -28.76 52.55
C PRO A 20 -8.88 -27.25 52.77
N GLY A 21 -10.05 -26.61 52.88
CA GLY A 21 -10.23 -25.21 53.26
C GLY A 21 -9.97 -25.00 54.75
N LYS A 22 -9.77 -23.74 55.14
CA LYS A 22 -9.54 -23.35 56.53
C LYS A 22 -10.75 -23.61 57.44
N ASP A 23 -11.93 -23.74 56.85
CA ASP A 23 -13.21 -24.02 57.49
C ASP A 23 -13.50 -25.53 57.63
N GLY A 24 -12.56 -26.39 57.24
CA GLY A 24 -12.73 -27.85 57.25
C GLY A 24 -13.56 -28.38 56.07
N LYS A 25 -14.06 -27.51 55.18
CA LYS A 25 -14.71 -27.94 53.94
C LYS A 25 -13.66 -28.24 52.88
N THR A 26 -13.96 -29.17 51.97
CA THR A 26 -13.07 -29.47 50.84
C THR A 26 -13.50 -28.67 49.63
N ASP A 27 -12.63 -27.78 49.16
CA ASP A 27 -12.81 -27.08 47.89
C ASP A 27 -12.35 -27.97 46.74
N TRP A 28 -13.27 -28.25 45.81
CA TRP A 28 -13.00 -29.08 44.65
C TRP A 28 -12.56 -28.24 43.47
N ILE A 29 -11.31 -28.44 43.04
CA ILE A 29 -10.70 -27.68 41.95
C ILE A 29 -10.64 -28.55 40.71
N ARG A 30 -11.30 -28.11 39.64
CA ARG A 30 -11.26 -28.82 38.35
C ARG A 30 -9.94 -28.56 37.64
N LEU A 31 -9.19 -29.62 37.36
CA LEU A 31 -8.02 -29.57 36.49
C LEU A 31 -8.44 -29.51 35.02
N LYS A 32 -7.67 -28.76 34.24
CA LYS A 32 -7.90 -28.61 32.80
C LYS A 32 -7.22 -29.70 31.99
N ASP A 33 -6.02 -30.12 32.41
CA ASP A 33 -5.19 -31.07 31.69
C ASP A 33 -5.49 -32.50 32.19
N THR A 34 -5.94 -33.36 31.28
CA THR A 34 -6.56 -34.67 31.59
C THR A 34 -5.60 -35.85 31.66
N TYR A 35 -4.32 -35.68 31.36
CA TYR A 35 -3.48 -36.82 30.96
C TYR A 35 -2.42 -37.27 31.98
N ALA A 36 -2.17 -36.56 33.08
CA ALA A 36 -1.02 -36.90 33.93
C ALA A 36 -1.21 -36.75 35.45
N PHE A 37 -2.40 -36.35 35.93
CA PHE A 37 -2.53 -36.07 37.37
C PHE A 37 -2.57 -37.34 38.24
N SER A 38 -3.21 -38.41 37.77
CA SER A 38 -3.40 -39.64 38.58
C SER A 38 -2.14 -40.45 38.80
N ASP A 39 -1.14 -40.32 37.92
CA ASP A 39 -0.01 -41.26 37.89
C ASP A 39 1.20 -40.71 38.66
N GLN A 40 1.20 -39.40 38.96
CA GLN A 40 2.34 -38.70 39.56
C GLN A 40 2.03 -38.06 40.92
N ALA A 41 0.78 -37.69 41.19
CA ALA A 41 0.38 -37.14 42.48
C ALA A 41 -0.23 -38.24 43.36
N ARG A 42 0.38 -38.49 44.53
CA ARG A 42 -0.16 -39.40 45.54
C ARG A 42 -0.96 -38.62 46.58
N GLU A 43 -1.92 -39.33 47.17
CA GLU A 43 -2.68 -38.79 48.29
C GLU A 43 -1.73 -38.54 49.46
N GLY A 44 -1.66 -37.28 49.90
CA GLY A 44 -0.75 -36.84 50.97
C GLY A 44 0.42 -35.99 50.50
N ASP A 45 0.69 -35.93 49.18
CA ASP A 45 1.78 -35.12 48.64
C ASP A 45 1.56 -33.62 48.93
N PRO A 46 2.63 -32.87 49.25
CA PRO A 46 2.55 -31.43 49.41
C PRO A 46 2.24 -30.77 48.07
N ILE A 47 1.33 -29.79 48.10
CA ILE A 47 0.98 -29.00 46.92
C ILE A 47 1.16 -27.52 47.17
N ALA A 48 1.66 -26.83 46.16
CA ALA A 48 1.61 -25.38 46.08
C ALA A 48 0.43 -24.97 45.21
N LEU A 49 -0.43 -24.11 45.76
CA LEU A 49 -1.57 -23.55 45.05
C LEU A 49 -1.25 -22.12 44.63
N TYR A 50 -1.38 -21.85 43.34
CA TYR A 50 -1.24 -20.50 42.80
C TYR A 50 -2.62 -19.88 42.68
N SER A 51 -2.93 -18.91 43.54
CA SER A 51 -4.21 -18.20 43.52
C SER A 51 -4.04 -16.77 42.98
N TRP A 52 -5.08 -16.25 42.33
CA TRP A 52 -5.17 -14.86 41.91
C TRP A 52 -6.61 -14.40 41.93
N LYS A 53 -6.87 -13.24 42.55
CA LYS A 53 -8.22 -12.69 42.76
C LYS A 53 -9.21 -13.73 43.30
N GLY A 54 -8.78 -14.48 44.33
CA GLY A 54 -9.63 -15.49 44.98
C GLY A 54 -9.88 -16.77 44.18
N LYS A 55 -9.28 -16.92 42.98
CA LYS A 55 -9.41 -18.13 42.16
C LYS A 55 -8.09 -18.91 42.11
N ILE A 56 -8.16 -20.23 42.22
CA ILE A 56 -6.98 -21.11 42.14
C ILE A 56 -6.71 -21.41 40.67
N ARG A 57 -5.53 -21.06 40.20
CA ARG A 57 -5.12 -21.11 38.78
C ARG A 57 -4.17 -22.25 38.46
N GLY A 58 -3.35 -22.62 39.43
CA GLY A 58 -2.36 -23.68 39.26
C GLY A 58 -2.26 -24.53 40.51
N VAL A 59 -2.00 -25.80 40.30
CA VAL A 59 -1.62 -26.75 41.34
C VAL A 59 -0.24 -27.26 40.96
N VAL A 60 0.76 -27.06 41.82
CA VAL A 60 2.11 -27.61 41.61
C VAL A 60 2.34 -28.71 42.63
N THR A 61 2.76 -29.87 42.12
CA THR A 61 3.14 -31.06 42.90
C THR A 61 4.53 -31.47 42.46
N GLY A 62 5.53 -31.36 43.35
CA GLY A 62 6.93 -31.55 42.97
C GLY A 62 7.34 -30.59 41.85
N ASP A 63 7.92 -31.14 40.77
CA ASP A 63 8.37 -30.37 39.59
C ASP A 63 7.28 -30.14 38.54
N ILE A 64 6.04 -30.55 38.83
CA ILE A 64 4.97 -30.60 37.84
C ILE A 64 3.90 -29.59 38.17
N SER A 65 3.59 -28.72 37.20
CA SER A 65 2.54 -27.72 37.30
C SER A 65 1.31 -28.12 36.48
N TYR A 66 0.16 -28.19 37.14
CA TYR A 66 -1.14 -28.45 36.51
C TYR A 66 -1.97 -27.16 36.45
N ARG A 67 -2.61 -26.91 35.31
CA ARG A 67 -3.51 -25.77 35.11
C ARG A 67 -4.94 -26.12 35.52
N THR A 68 -5.62 -25.19 36.18
CA THR A 68 -7.03 -25.36 36.56
C THR A 68 -7.98 -24.78 35.51
N ALA A 69 -9.26 -25.13 35.58
CA ALA A 69 -10.31 -24.55 34.73
C ALA A 69 -10.46 -23.03 34.92
N ASP A 70 -10.11 -22.50 36.10
CA ASP A 70 -10.13 -21.07 36.44
C ASP A 70 -8.86 -20.31 36.00
N THR A 71 -7.88 -21.00 35.42
CA THR A 71 -6.79 -20.33 34.71
C THR A 71 -7.40 -19.48 33.60
N PRO A 72 -7.11 -18.16 33.50
CA PRO A 72 -7.67 -17.31 32.47
C PRO A 72 -7.33 -17.91 31.11
N LEU A 73 -8.32 -18.56 30.51
CA LEU A 73 -8.24 -19.24 29.24
C LEU A 73 -7.88 -18.20 28.20
N ARG A 74 -6.66 -18.28 27.65
CA ARG A 74 -6.32 -17.67 26.35
C ARG A 74 -6.60 -16.16 26.23
N SER A 75 -6.92 -15.45 27.31
CA SER A 75 -7.42 -14.07 27.22
C SER A 75 -6.33 -13.11 26.77
N TRP A 76 -5.08 -13.41 27.12
CA TRP A 76 -3.94 -12.66 26.62
C TRP A 76 -3.72 -12.93 25.13
N GLY A 77 -3.92 -14.16 24.64
CA GLY A 77 -3.66 -14.50 23.24
C GLY A 77 -4.66 -13.85 22.27
N THR A 78 -5.95 -13.83 22.63
CA THR A 78 -6.97 -13.11 21.84
C THR A 78 -6.79 -11.60 21.92
N ALA A 79 -6.58 -11.04 23.11
CA ALA A 79 -6.35 -9.60 23.26
C ALA A 79 -5.06 -9.16 22.52
N LEU A 80 -3.99 -9.94 22.61
CA LEU A 80 -2.73 -9.69 21.91
C LEU A 80 -2.89 -9.84 20.39
N GLY A 81 -3.65 -10.84 19.93
CA GLY A 81 -3.98 -11.00 18.52
C GLY A 81 -4.73 -9.78 17.96
N TRP A 82 -5.76 -9.31 18.68
CA TRP A 82 -6.50 -8.10 18.32
C TRP A 82 -5.62 -6.85 18.35
N ALA A 83 -4.85 -6.66 19.42
CA ALA A 83 -3.95 -5.52 19.56
C ALA A 83 -2.93 -5.47 18.42
N THR A 84 -2.34 -6.62 18.06
CA THR A 84 -1.35 -6.69 16.99
C THR A 84 -1.98 -6.48 15.61
N GLY A 85 -3.15 -7.06 15.36
CA GLY A 85 -3.87 -6.88 14.10
C GLY A 85 -4.34 -5.44 13.89
N LEU A 86 -4.88 -4.79 14.93
CA LEU A 86 -5.27 -3.38 14.88
C LEU A 86 -4.05 -2.46 14.74
N PHE A 87 -2.96 -2.74 15.46
CA PHE A 87 -1.74 -1.96 15.37
C PHE A 87 -1.14 -2.01 13.96
N SER A 88 -1.02 -3.21 13.36
CA SER A 88 -0.45 -3.34 12.02
C SER A 88 -1.35 -2.70 10.96
N THR A 89 -2.66 -2.82 11.09
CA THR A 89 -3.65 -2.20 10.18
C THR A 89 -3.60 -0.68 10.30
N GLY A 90 -3.59 -0.14 11.52
CA GLY A 90 -3.46 1.29 11.77
C GLY A 90 -2.15 1.86 11.23
N LEU A 91 -1.04 1.14 11.42
CA LEU A 91 0.25 1.51 10.86
C LEU A 91 0.23 1.50 9.33
N ALA A 92 -0.44 0.53 8.70
CA ALA A 92 -0.62 0.47 7.24
C ALA A 92 -1.35 1.70 6.71
N VAL A 93 -2.46 2.08 7.35
CA VAL A 93 -3.26 3.25 6.98
C VAL A 93 -2.45 4.54 7.16
N LEU A 94 -1.71 4.67 8.26
CA LEU A 94 -0.81 5.79 8.50
C LEU A 94 0.29 5.87 7.44
N CYS A 95 0.94 4.76 7.12
CA CYS A 95 1.94 4.68 6.06
C CYS A 95 1.36 5.06 4.70
N CYS A 96 0.15 4.58 4.36
CA CYS A 96 -0.56 5.00 3.15
C CYS A 96 -0.80 6.52 3.12
N GLY A 97 -1.23 7.11 4.25
CA GLY A 97 -1.46 8.56 4.35
C GLY A 97 -0.18 9.38 4.23
N VAL A 98 0.88 8.99 4.94
CA VAL A 98 2.21 9.63 4.86
C VAL A 98 2.77 9.49 3.45
N TRP A 99 2.71 8.30 2.87
CA TRP A 99 3.15 8.06 1.51
C TRP A 99 2.37 8.90 0.50
N TRP A 100 1.03 8.97 0.62
CA TRP A 100 0.19 9.80 -0.24
C TRP A 100 0.56 11.27 -0.13
N ARG A 101 0.82 11.76 1.09
CA ARG A 101 1.24 13.15 1.34
C ARG A 101 2.60 13.45 0.73
N LEU A 102 3.59 12.57 0.93
CA LEU A 102 4.96 12.78 0.45
C LEU A 102 5.07 12.59 -1.07
N ARG A 103 4.42 11.57 -1.64
CA ARG A 103 4.41 11.34 -3.08
C ARG A 103 3.48 12.26 -3.85
N GLY A 104 2.37 12.67 -3.27
CA GLY A 104 1.48 13.65 -3.88
C GLY A 104 2.19 14.97 -4.20
N ALA A 105 3.29 15.27 -3.51
CA ALA A 105 4.14 16.43 -3.76
C ALA A 105 5.27 16.18 -4.79
N THR A 106 5.67 14.94 -5.03
CA THR A 106 6.93 14.63 -5.73
C THR A 106 6.78 13.73 -6.96
N HIS A 107 5.72 12.93 -7.09
CA HIS A 107 5.54 12.00 -8.20
C HIS A 107 4.14 12.15 -8.82
N GLY A 108 4.12 12.52 -10.11
CA GLY A 108 2.89 12.76 -10.87
C GLY A 108 2.04 11.52 -11.17
N ARG A 109 2.51 10.31 -10.82
CA ARG A 109 1.81 9.03 -11.04
C ARG A 109 1.58 8.32 -9.71
N SER A 110 0.31 8.26 -9.29
CA SER A 110 -0.14 7.32 -8.26
C SER A 110 -0.76 6.11 -8.96
N SER A 111 -0.03 5.00 -9.02
CA SER A 111 -0.55 3.77 -9.58
C SER A 111 -1.32 3.00 -8.48
N PRO A 112 -2.54 2.46 -8.74
CA PRO A 112 -3.35 1.77 -7.74
C PRO A 112 -2.61 0.65 -7.00
N TRP A 113 -1.68 -0.03 -7.68
CA TRP A 113 -0.88 -1.11 -7.11
C TRP A 113 -0.06 -0.65 -5.90
N GLN A 114 0.35 0.62 -5.83
CA GLN A 114 1.21 1.13 -4.78
C GLN A 114 0.47 1.16 -3.44
N ILE A 115 -0.80 1.54 -3.46
CA ILE A 115 -1.68 1.52 -2.28
C ILE A 115 -2.03 0.09 -1.92
N SER A 116 -2.33 -0.75 -2.91
CA SER A 116 -2.64 -2.17 -2.68
C SER A 116 -1.47 -2.90 -2.03
N VAL A 117 -0.23 -2.65 -2.47
CA VAL A 117 0.97 -3.27 -1.88
C VAL A 117 1.19 -2.80 -0.45
N ILE A 118 1.11 -1.50 -0.15
CA ILE A 118 1.26 -0.99 1.23
C ILE A 118 0.15 -1.54 2.13
N SER A 119 -1.10 -1.56 1.66
CA SER A 119 -2.24 -2.06 2.42
C SER A 119 -2.11 -3.56 2.71
N LEU A 120 -1.79 -4.37 1.69
CA LEU A 120 -1.58 -5.81 1.87
C LEU A 120 -0.38 -6.10 2.78
N ALA A 121 0.72 -5.35 2.62
CA ALA A 121 1.92 -5.50 3.44
C ALA A 121 1.69 -5.19 4.93
N GLY A 122 0.69 -4.35 5.26
CA GLY A 122 0.36 -4.03 6.65
C GLY A 122 -0.79 -4.87 7.25
N ILE A 123 -1.77 -5.26 6.43
CA ILE A 123 -2.93 -6.06 6.86
C ILE A 123 -2.56 -7.54 7.03
N LEU A 124 -1.91 -8.13 6.02
CA LEU A 124 -1.61 -9.57 6.02
C LEU A 124 -0.77 -10.02 7.22
N PRO A 125 0.28 -9.30 7.65
CA PRO A 125 1.02 -9.71 8.83
C PRO A 125 0.17 -9.65 10.10
N GLY A 126 -0.70 -8.65 10.24
CA GLY A 126 -1.64 -8.56 11.36
C GLY A 126 -2.56 -9.78 11.46
N ILE A 127 -3.10 -10.20 10.30
CA ILE A 127 -3.91 -11.42 10.20
C ILE A 127 -3.09 -12.65 10.57
N CYS A 128 -1.87 -12.79 10.02
CA CYS A 128 -0.99 -13.90 10.34
C CYS A 128 -0.71 -13.97 11.84
N VAL A 129 -0.33 -12.87 12.48
CA VAL A 129 -0.06 -12.86 13.93
C VAL A 129 -1.32 -13.15 14.73
N GLY A 130 -2.46 -12.55 14.36
CA GLY A 130 -3.74 -12.80 15.02
C GLY A 130 -4.19 -14.26 14.95
N VAL A 131 -3.90 -14.95 13.85
CA VAL A 131 -4.22 -16.39 13.66
C VAL A 131 -3.18 -17.29 14.34
N TRP A 132 -1.90 -16.93 14.33
CA TRP A 132 -0.82 -17.78 14.85
C TRP A 132 -0.66 -17.75 16.37
N VAL A 133 -0.88 -16.60 17.01
CA VAL A 133 -0.72 -16.46 18.48
C VAL A 133 -1.61 -17.44 19.27
N PRO A 134 -2.89 -17.66 18.92
CA PRO A 134 -3.75 -18.62 19.62
C PRO A 134 -3.35 -20.10 19.47
N ILE A 135 -2.51 -20.43 18.48
CA ILE A 135 -2.05 -21.79 18.17
C ILE A 135 -0.90 -22.22 19.08
N PHE A 136 -0.13 -21.27 19.63
CA PHE A 136 0.98 -21.53 20.55
C PHE A 136 0.69 -21.00 21.97
N PRO A 137 -0.31 -21.56 22.68
CA PRO A 137 -0.76 -21.04 23.97
C PRO A 137 0.27 -21.20 25.09
N ASP A 138 1.26 -22.07 24.90
CA ASP A 138 2.16 -22.51 25.97
C ASP A 138 3.47 -21.73 26.05
N SER A 139 3.77 -20.88 25.06
CA SER A 139 4.97 -20.04 25.07
C SER A 139 4.78 -18.76 24.30
N VAL A 140 4.82 -17.62 25.01
CA VAL A 140 4.87 -16.28 24.42
C VAL A 140 6.06 -16.17 23.48
N GLY A 141 7.21 -16.72 23.86
CA GLY A 141 8.42 -16.70 23.04
C GLY A 141 8.30 -17.50 21.74
N ALA A 142 7.58 -18.63 21.73
CA ALA A 142 7.31 -19.39 20.51
C ALA A 142 6.31 -18.64 19.61
N ALA A 143 5.25 -18.07 20.20
CA ALA A 143 4.27 -17.27 19.49
C ALA A 143 4.90 -16.04 18.80
N LEU A 144 5.79 -15.32 19.51
CA LEU A 144 6.51 -14.16 18.96
C LEU A 144 7.48 -14.55 17.85
N ARG A 145 8.19 -15.69 17.96
CA ARG A 145 9.08 -16.18 16.90
C ARG A 145 8.30 -16.57 15.64
N GLY A 146 7.19 -17.29 15.79
CA GLY A 146 6.31 -17.64 14.67
C GLY A 146 5.71 -16.40 14.00
N ALA A 147 5.22 -15.46 14.80
CA ALA A 147 4.73 -14.15 14.34
C ALA A 147 5.81 -13.37 13.56
N GLY A 148 7.03 -13.28 14.09
CA GLY A 148 8.15 -12.60 13.45
C GLY A 148 8.56 -13.25 12.13
N ALA A 149 8.60 -14.58 12.06
CA ALA A 149 8.90 -15.30 10.82
C ALA A 149 7.82 -15.05 9.76
N ALA A 150 6.53 -15.12 10.12
CA ALA A 150 5.43 -14.82 9.21
C ALA A 150 5.48 -13.36 8.72
N PHE A 151 5.77 -12.42 9.61
CA PHE A 151 5.94 -11.00 9.29
C PHE A 151 7.07 -10.78 8.27
N ALA A 152 8.23 -11.42 8.48
CA ALA A 152 9.38 -11.31 7.58
C ALA A 152 9.06 -11.83 6.17
N VAL A 153 8.34 -12.96 6.05
CA VAL A 153 7.94 -13.52 4.75
C VAL A 153 7.00 -12.56 4.00
N VAL A 154 6.01 -11.98 4.68
CA VAL A 154 5.07 -11.03 4.07
C VAL A 154 5.78 -9.76 3.61
N LEU A 155 6.67 -9.19 4.43
CA LEU A 155 7.43 -8.01 4.06
C LEU A 155 8.37 -8.27 2.88
N LEU A 156 9.03 -9.42 2.85
CA LEU A 156 9.90 -9.81 1.74
C LEU A 156 9.09 -9.95 0.45
N GLY A 157 7.91 -10.58 0.51
CA GLY A 157 6.98 -10.67 -0.61
C GLY A 157 6.52 -9.29 -1.11
N ALA A 158 6.15 -8.40 -0.19
CA ALA A 158 5.76 -7.03 -0.52
C ALA A 158 6.92 -6.24 -1.17
N LEU A 159 8.14 -6.39 -0.67
CA LEU A 159 9.34 -5.79 -1.25
C LEU A 159 9.61 -6.32 -2.66
N CYS A 160 9.51 -7.63 -2.87
CA CYS A 160 9.65 -8.25 -4.19
C CYS A 160 8.59 -7.74 -5.18
N CYS A 161 7.32 -7.69 -4.77
CA CYS A 161 6.24 -7.08 -5.56
C CYS A 161 6.54 -5.63 -5.88
N TRP A 162 6.95 -4.84 -4.88
CA TRP A 162 7.31 -3.43 -5.06
C TRP A 162 8.43 -3.26 -6.08
N MET A 163 9.51 -4.04 -5.96
CA MET A 163 10.63 -4.02 -6.91
C MET A 163 10.18 -4.41 -8.32
N TYR A 164 9.37 -5.46 -8.45
CA TYR A 164 8.87 -5.93 -9.74
C TYR A 164 8.01 -4.87 -10.44
N PHE A 165 7.00 -4.33 -9.75
CA PHE A 165 6.11 -3.33 -10.33
C PHE A 165 6.82 -2.00 -10.57
N SER A 166 7.73 -1.59 -9.68
CA SER A 166 8.56 -0.39 -9.90
C SER A 166 9.45 -0.54 -11.13
N ARG A 167 10.03 -1.73 -11.37
CA ARG A 167 10.81 -2.00 -12.58
C ARG A 167 9.94 -1.94 -13.83
N LYS A 168 8.74 -2.55 -13.78
CA LYS A 168 7.79 -2.53 -14.90
C LYS A 168 7.33 -1.12 -15.24
N GLU A 169 7.03 -0.30 -14.23
CA GLU A 169 6.64 1.10 -14.40
C GLU A 169 7.79 1.93 -15.00
N ARG A 170 9.04 1.68 -14.59
CA ARG A 170 10.23 2.32 -15.21
C ARG A 170 10.48 1.86 -16.64
N GLN A 171 10.25 0.58 -16.95
CA GLN A 171 10.49 0.01 -18.28
C GLN A 171 9.43 0.42 -19.30
N GLN A 172 8.18 0.63 -18.87
CA GLN A 172 7.10 1.01 -19.79
C GLN A 172 7.24 2.45 -20.30
N GLY A 173 8.12 3.27 -19.72
CA GLY A 173 8.31 4.65 -20.12
C GLY A 173 7.06 5.51 -19.89
N ASP A 174 7.25 6.82 -19.79
CA ASP A 174 6.12 7.75 -19.76
C ASP A 174 5.65 8.13 -21.17
N ASP A 175 6.35 7.60 -22.17
CA ASP A 175 6.30 8.03 -23.55
C ASP A 175 5.16 7.32 -24.28
N ILE A 176 4.28 8.13 -24.83
CA ILE A 176 3.15 7.70 -25.64
C ILE A 176 3.65 7.67 -27.07
N ALA A 177 3.63 6.48 -27.66
CA ALA A 177 3.89 6.31 -29.07
C ALA A 177 2.89 7.16 -29.87
N ILE A 178 3.45 8.16 -30.55
CA ILE A 178 2.76 9.04 -31.50
C ILE A 178 3.38 8.81 -32.86
N THR A 179 2.53 8.67 -33.87
CA THR A 179 2.97 8.56 -35.26
C THR A 179 2.87 9.95 -35.87
N PRO A 180 3.98 10.60 -36.28
CA PRO A 180 3.92 11.91 -36.91
C PRO A 180 2.98 11.89 -38.11
N ARG A 181 2.01 12.81 -38.14
CA ARG A 181 1.04 12.93 -39.21
C ARG A 181 1.29 14.25 -39.96
N PRO A 182 1.92 14.21 -41.14
CA PRO A 182 2.10 15.40 -41.96
C PRO A 182 0.73 16.00 -42.29
N GLY A 183 0.63 17.33 -42.19
CA GLY A 183 -0.54 18.09 -42.60
C GLY A 183 -0.22 18.97 -43.81
N PRO A 184 -1.20 19.73 -44.31
CA PRO A 184 -0.95 20.74 -45.34
C PRO A 184 0.03 21.82 -44.82
N ALA A 185 0.67 22.53 -45.75
CA ALA A 185 1.66 23.57 -45.45
C ALA A 185 1.11 24.68 -44.53
N GLU A 186 -0.19 24.98 -44.66
CA GLU A 186 -0.91 25.85 -43.73
C GLU A 186 -2.00 25.05 -43.01
N GLN A 187 -1.92 24.98 -41.68
CA GLN A 187 -2.95 24.35 -40.85
C GLN A 187 -3.03 24.96 -39.45
N VAL A 188 -4.20 24.81 -38.83
CA VAL A 188 -4.42 25.17 -37.43
C VAL A 188 -4.64 23.90 -36.61
N ILE A 189 -3.89 23.75 -35.52
CA ILE A 189 -3.90 22.60 -34.63
C ILE A 189 -4.37 23.06 -33.24
N ASN A 190 -5.29 22.30 -32.64
CA ASN A 190 -5.84 22.60 -31.32
C ASN A 190 -4.91 22.12 -30.21
N VAL A 191 -3.84 22.87 -29.97
CA VAL A 191 -2.90 22.69 -28.87
C VAL A 191 -2.67 24.01 -28.17
N PHE A 192 -2.36 23.97 -26.87
CA PHE A 192 -2.11 25.17 -26.08
C PHE A 192 -0.87 25.00 -25.18
N LEU A 193 -0.32 26.11 -24.74
CA LEU A 193 0.86 26.16 -23.86
C LEU A 193 0.38 26.59 -22.45
N PRO A 194 -0.09 25.64 -21.62
CA PRO A 194 -0.70 25.97 -20.34
C PRO A 194 0.23 26.68 -19.35
N TYR A 195 1.54 26.60 -19.56
CA TYR A 195 2.55 27.00 -18.57
C TYR A 195 3.46 28.13 -19.07
N GLU A 196 3.15 28.70 -20.23
CA GLU A 196 3.91 29.81 -20.80
C GLU A 196 3.07 31.08 -20.71
N PRO A 197 3.39 32.00 -19.78
CA PRO A 197 2.64 33.25 -19.60
C PRO A 197 2.54 34.06 -20.90
N GLU A 198 3.59 34.01 -21.74
CA GLU A 198 3.68 34.67 -23.04
C GLU A 198 2.60 34.22 -24.05
N TYR A 199 2.10 33.00 -23.88
CA TYR A 199 1.11 32.37 -24.74
C TYR A 199 -0.20 32.08 -24.00
N SER A 200 -0.39 32.64 -22.80
CA SER A 200 -1.62 32.51 -22.04
C SER A 200 -2.83 32.98 -22.85
N GLY A 201 -3.92 32.20 -22.78
CA GLY A 201 -5.15 32.45 -23.55
C GLY A 201 -5.06 32.09 -25.04
N LYS A 202 -3.95 31.52 -25.53
CA LYS A 202 -3.79 31.07 -26.93
C LYS A 202 -3.90 29.57 -27.01
N ALA A 203 -4.88 29.08 -27.77
CA ALA A 203 -5.23 27.65 -27.81
C ALA A 203 -5.07 26.99 -29.18
N HIS A 204 -4.54 27.73 -30.15
CA HIS A 204 -4.41 27.28 -31.51
C HIS A 204 -2.98 27.49 -32.01
N LEU A 205 -2.33 26.41 -32.43
CA LEU A 205 -1.06 26.44 -33.12
C LEU A 205 -1.31 26.58 -34.61
N VAL A 206 -0.75 27.63 -35.20
CA VAL A 206 -0.74 27.88 -36.63
C VAL A 206 0.59 27.38 -37.18
N VAL A 207 0.50 26.47 -38.15
CA VAL A 207 1.63 25.97 -38.92
C VAL A 207 1.60 26.66 -40.28
N GLN A 208 2.71 27.27 -40.68
CA GLN A 208 2.87 27.94 -41.97
C GLN A 208 4.26 27.69 -42.55
N ALA A 209 4.48 28.11 -43.80
CA ALA A 209 5.76 27.95 -44.50
C ALA A 209 6.91 28.72 -43.81
N ASP A 210 6.61 29.85 -43.20
CA ASP A 210 7.53 30.76 -42.52
C ASP A 210 7.76 30.41 -41.03
N GLY A 211 7.03 29.43 -40.48
CA GLY A 211 7.29 28.92 -39.14
C GLY A 211 6.05 28.49 -38.36
N LEU A 212 6.18 28.50 -37.03
CA LEU A 212 5.13 28.11 -36.09
C LEU A 212 4.72 29.31 -35.24
N ALA A 213 3.42 29.50 -35.03
CA ALA A 213 2.90 30.57 -34.19
C ALA A 213 1.68 30.15 -33.38
N MET A 214 1.52 30.72 -32.19
CA MET A 214 0.34 30.53 -31.35
C MET A 214 -0.66 31.67 -31.56
N SER A 215 -1.94 31.34 -31.60
CA SER A 215 -3.04 32.30 -31.75
C SER A 215 -4.20 31.97 -30.80
N PRO A 216 -4.91 32.99 -30.28
CA PRO A 216 -6.19 32.81 -29.60
C PRO A 216 -7.36 32.63 -30.58
N ASP A 217 -7.17 32.96 -31.86
CA ASP A 217 -8.20 32.86 -32.90
C ASP A 217 -8.25 31.42 -33.45
N PRO A 218 -9.41 30.75 -33.46
CA PRO A 218 -9.57 29.39 -33.97
C PRO A 218 -9.30 29.27 -35.48
N THR A 219 -9.38 30.36 -36.23
CA THR A 219 -8.99 30.40 -37.64
C THR A 219 -7.49 30.65 -37.84
N GLY A 220 -6.78 31.01 -36.76
CA GLY A 220 -5.36 31.31 -36.78
C GLY A 220 -4.99 32.53 -37.60
N ARG A 221 -5.92 33.46 -37.89
CA ARG A 221 -5.67 34.62 -38.77
C ARG A 221 -5.16 35.85 -38.03
N VAL A 222 -5.50 36.00 -36.75
CA VAL A 222 -5.13 37.19 -35.96
C VAL A 222 -4.29 36.87 -34.73
N ALA A 223 -3.67 37.91 -34.14
CA ALA A 223 -2.93 37.85 -32.87
C ALA A 223 -1.89 36.72 -32.78
N ARG A 224 -1.26 36.41 -33.91
CA ARG A 224 -0.19 35.40 -34.02
C ARG A 224 1.00 35.84 -33.21
N ARG A 225 1.50 34.95 -32.34
CA ARG A 225 2.79 35.13 -31.66
C ARG A 225 3.71 33.99 -32.09
N PRO A 226 4.85 34.30 -32.72
CA PRO A 226 5.77 33.27 -33.19
C PRO A 226 6.26 32.43 -32.02
N LEU A 227 6.52 31.15 -32.30
CA LEU A 227 7.23 30.24 -31.41
C LEU A 227 8.74 30.31 -31.69
N PRO A 228 9.59 29.91 -30.72
CA PRO A 228 11.02 29.81 -30.96
C PRO A 228 11.34 28.90 -32.14
N ASP A 229 12.32 29.30 -32.96
CA ASP A 229 12.82 28.49 -34.06
C ASP A 229 13.55 27.24 -33.56
N GLY A 230 13.70 26.24 -34.44
CA GLY A 230 14.43 25.00 -34.12
C GLY A 230 13.72 24.10 -33.10
N LEU A 231 12.41 24.27 -32.96
CA LEU A 231 11.57 23.52 -32.03
C LEU A 231 11.50 22.05 -32.45
N THR A 232 11.91 21.14 -31.56
CA THR A 232 11.94 19.69 -31.80
C THR A 232 11.10 18.96 -30.77
N LEU A 233 10.38 17.94 -31.21
CA LEU A 233 9.59 17.11 -30.30
C LEU A 233 10.49 16.09 -29.60
N VAL A 234 10.54 16.13 -28.27
CA VAL A 234 11.36 15.22 -27.46
C VAL A 234 10.56 13.97 -27.08
N LYS A 235 9.38 14.15 -26.50
CA LYS A 235 8.49 13.05 -26.11
C LYS A 235 7.06 13.53 -25.91
N VAL A 236 6.12 12.59 -25.93
CA VAL A 236 4.71 12.82 -25.57
C VAL A 236 4.38 11.98 -24.35
N ARG A 237 3.74 12.54 -23.34
CA ARG A 237 3.37 11.84 -22.11
C ARG A 237 2.00 12.26 -21.60
N HIS A 238 1.50 11.55 -20.60
CA HIS A 238 0.36 12.03 -19.82
C HIS A 238 0.72 13.31 -19.03
N GLN A 239 -0.28 14.15 -18.77
CA GLN A 239 -0.12 15.28 -17.85
C GLN A 239 0.27 14.75 -16.46
N LEU A 240 1.33 15.30 -15.88
CA LEU A 240 1.82 14.94 -14.57
C LEU A 240 1.29 15.92 -13.53
N ARG A 241 1.11 15.45 -12.29
CA ARG A 241 0.78 16.31 -11.14
C ARG A 241 1.80 17.41 -10.85
N THR A 242 3.03 17.17 -11.25
CA THR A 242 4.17 18.07 -11.06
C THR A 242 4.36 19.03 -12.23
N ASP A 243 3.54 18.94 -13.29
CA ASP A 243 3.59 19.94 -14.34
C ASP A 243 3.21 21.32 -13.73
N PRO A 244 3.85 22.42 -14.19
CA PRO A 244 3.55 23.76 -13.68
C PRO A 244 2.06 24.12 -13.87
N GLY A 245 1.54 25.18 -13.26
CA GLY A 245 0.20 25.71 -13.57
C GLY A 245 -1.02 24.86 -13.16
N PRO A 246 -2.24 25.35 -13.47
CA PRO A 246 -3.48 24.65 -13.13
C PRO A 246 -3.59 23.36 -13.95
N HIS A 247 -3.97 22.27 -13.28
CA HIS A 247 -4.39 21.07 -13.98
C HIS A 247 -5.52 21.41 -14.95
N ILE A 248 -5.33 21.06 -16.22
CA ILE A 248 -6.29 21.27 -17.33
C ILE A 248 -7.66 20.60 -17.01
N SER A 249 -7.66 19.77 -15.98
CA SER A 249 -8.71 18.89 -15.49
C SER A 249 -9.76 19.54 -14.58
N ALA A 250 -9.75 20.85 -14.32
CA ALA A 250 -10.74 21.49 -13.43
C ALA A 250 -12.20 21.53 -13.98
N GLY A 251 -12.53 20.78 -15.04
CA GLY A 251 -13.89 20.69 -15.57
C GLY A 251 -14.14 19.79 -16.79
N ARG A 252 -13.13 19.06 -17.31
CA ARG A 252 -13.30 18.15 -18.46
C ARG A 252 -12.61 16.81 -18.23
N SER A 253 -13.20 15.77 -18.84
CA SER A 253 -12.82 14.36 -18.71
C SER A 253 -11.31 14.16 -18.84
N PHE A 254 -10.69 13.66 -17.77
CA PHE A 254 -9.25 13.50 -17.52
C PHE A 254 -8.46 12.71 -18.56
N HIS A 255 -9.11 12.09 -19.56
CA HIS A 255 -8.52 11.03 -20.37
C HIS A 255 -8.19 11.43 -21.81
N GLN A 256 -8.38 12.69 -22.19
CA GLN A 256 -8.23 13.10 -23.59
C GLN A 256 -7.03 13.97 -23.91
N TYR A 257 -6.31 14.48 -22.92
CA TYR A 257 -5.18 15.40 -23.13
C TYR A 257 -3.85 14.78 -22.74
N TYR A 258 -2.86 15.04 -23.58
CA TYR A 258 -1.47 14.62 -23.45
C TYR A 258 -0.57 15.85 -23.54
N ILE A 259 0.63 15.74 -22.99
CA ILE A 259 1.66 16.77 -22.99
C ILE A 259 2.77 16.35 -23.94
N ALA A 260 3.02 17.15 -24.97
CA ALA A 260 4.18 17.08 -25.83
C ALA A 260 5.27 18.00 -25.26
N GLU A 261 6.43 17.43 -24.90
CA GLU A 261 7.61 18.18 -24.54
C GLU A 261 8.40 18.51 -25.79
N CYS A 262 8.49 19.79 -26.11
CA CYS A 262 9.27 20.28 -27.23
C CYS A 262 10.44 21.13 -26.74
N ARG A 263 11.59 21.04 -27.41
CA ARG A 263 12.80 21.78 -27.05
C ARG A 263 13.27 22.65 -28.22
N ALA A 264 13.62 23.88 -27.92
CA ALA A 264 14.27 24.83 -28.82
C ALA A 264 15.51 25.39 -28.11
N GLY A 265 16.70 24.85 -28.42
CA GLY A 265 17.93 25.13 -27.66
C GLY A 265 17.78 24.71 -26.18
N GLU A 266 18.02 25.64 -25.27
CA GLU A 266 17.85 25.44 -23.81
C GLU A 266 16.39 25.59 -23.33
N ARG A 267 15.49 26.13 -24.16
CA ARG A 267 14.09 26.37 -23.77
C ARG A 267 13.25 25.12 -24.02
N THR A 268 12.50 24.69 -23.00
CA THR A 268 11.52 23.59 -23.12
C THR A 268 10.10 24.16 -23.05
N LEU A 269 9.28 23.80 -24.04
CA LEU A 269 7.89 24.20 -24.17
C LEU A 269 6.99 22.98 -24.06
N LEU A 270 5.93 23.08 -23.25
CA LEU A 270 5.01 21.99 -22.96
C LEU A 270 3.67 22.23 -23.66
N PHE A 271 3.42 21.53 -24.76
CA PHE A 271 2.16 21.62 -25.50
C PHE A 271 1.14 20.64 -24.97
N ALA A 272 -0.05 21.10 -24.64
CA ALA A 272 -1.18 20.26 -24.24
C ALA A 272 -2.17 20.12 -25.40
N GLY A 273 -2.59 18.88 -25.69
CA GLY A 273 -3.55 18.60 -26.75
C GLY A 273 -4.06 17.17 -26.77
N LYS A 274 -5.02 16.87 -27.66
CA LYS A 274 -5.45 15.49 -27.90
C LYS A 274 -4.38 14.73 -28.67
N LYS A 275 -4.36 13.39 -28.59
CA LYS A 275 -3.38 12.56 -29.30
C LYS A 275 -3.30 12.90 -30.79
N ALA A 276 -4.44 12.99 -31.46
CA ALA A 276 -4.51 13.31 -32.88
C ALA A 276 -3.94 14.70 -33.23
N ASP A 277 -4.08 15.68 -32.33
CA ASP A 277 -3.52 17.03 -32.50
C ASP A 277 -2.00 17.01 -32.27
N LEU A 278 -1.52 16.23 -31.30
CA LEU A 278 -0.08 16.05 -31.05
C LEU A 278 0.63 15.27 -32.18
N GLU A 279 -0.05 14.33 -32.82
CA GLU A 279 0.47 13.66 -34.02
C GLU A 279 0.64 14.65 -35.19
N ARG A 280 -0.29 15.60 -35.35
CA ARG A 280 -0.16 16.69 -36.33
C ARG A 280 0.95 17.66 -35.96
N LEU A 281 1.09 18.02 -34.68
CA LEU A 281 2.20 18.82 -34.17
C LEU A 281 3.54 18.15 -34.50
N ALA A 282 3.67 16.84 -34.25
CA ALA A 282 4.87 16.07 -34.57
C ALA A 282 5.18 16.10 -36.07
N GLY A 283 4.15 15.97 -36.91
CA GLY A 283 4.28 16.09 -38.36
C GLY A 283 4.72 17.48 -38.82
N ALA A 284 4.17 18.53 -38.20
CA ALA A 284 4.53 19.92 -38.49
C ALA A 284 6.01 20.20 -38.15
N LEU A 285 6.46 19.82 -36.94
CA LEU A 285 7.83 20.02 -36.48
C LEU A 285 8.85 19.27 -37.36
N SER A 286 8.50 18.06 -37.80
CA SER A 286 9.33 17.26 -38.72
C SER A 286 9.51 17.92 -40.09
N THR A 287 8.51 18.68 -40.53
CA THR A 287 8.51 19.37 -41.83
C THR A 287 9.33 20.66 -41.76
N THR A 288 9.16 21.44 -40.69
CA THR A 288 9.92 22.69 -40.46
C THR A 288 11.42 22.42 -40.33
N HIS A 289 11.83 21.36 -39.62
CA HIS A 289 13.25 20.99 -39.51
C HIS A 289 13.90 20.68 -40.87
N ARG A 290 13.15 20.08 -41.82
CA ARG A 290 13.67 19.83 -43.17
C ARG A 290 13.80 21.10 -43.99
N ALA A 291 12.89 22.06 -43.82
CA ALA A 291 12.94 23.33 -44.53
C ALA A 291 14.16 24.16 -44.10
N SER A 292 14.47 24.20 -42.80
CA SER A 292 15.63 24.94 -42.27
C SER A 292 16.99 24.32 -42.59
N ALA A 293 17.04 23.03 -42.94
CA ALA A 293 18.30 22.34 -43.30
C ALA A 293 18.70 22.51 -44.77
N ASN A 294 17.80 23.01 -45.62
CA ASN A 294 18.01 23.19 -47.06
C ASN A 294 18.30 24.66 -47.46
N ILE A 295 18.51 25.53 -46.48
CA ILE A 295 18.91 26.94 -46.64
C ILE A 295 20.33 27.07 -46.09
#